data_AF-A0A7K3G506-F1
#
_entry.id   AF-A0A7K3G506-F1
#
_cell.length_a   1.000
_cell.length_b   1.000
_cell.length_c   1.000
_cell.angle_alpha   90.00
_cell.angle_beta   90.00
_cell.angle_gamma   90.00
#
_symmetry.space_group_name_H-M   'P 1'
#
loop_
_entity.id
_entity.type
_entity.pdbx_description
1 polymer ?
#
loop_
_entity_poly.entity_id
_entity_poly.type
_entity_poly.pdbx_seq_one_letter_code
_entity_poly.pdbx_strand_id
1 'polypeptide(L)'
;ETWAEAYDRLRDAEGGTVPVYCGPVGSGDGLMAMNAALAAGHPLALWRTGAHDHTDCAEFHERADRLLADAATAWGVRGPVRSLRTRAPDRAAGPEARAAYGWAETIAVLLDPPDRPPHGGRLEAPPLLGEGEQ
;
A
#
# COMPACT_ATOMS: atom_id res chain seq x y z
N GLU A 1 1.72 6.37 -19.38
CA GLU A 1 2.17 4.97 -19.48
C GLU A 1 0.93 4.13 -19.73
N THR A 2 1.00 3.15 -20.63
CA THR A 2 -0.05 2.16 -20.88
C THR A 2 0.11 0.98 -19.94
N TRP A 3 -0.92 0.12 -19.83
CA TRP A 3 -0.82 -1.10 -19.02
C TRP A 3 0.32 -2.02 -19.48
N ALA A 4 0.52 -2.18 -20.81
CA ALA A 4 1.56 -3.05 -21.35
C ALA A 4 2.96 -2.55 -21.01
N GLU A 5 3.20 -1.24 -21.16
CA GLU A 5 4.47 -0.61 -20.76
C GLU A 5 4.73 -0.77 -19.26
N ALA A 6 3.71 -0.57 -18.41
CA ALA A 6 3.82 -0.77 -16.97
C ALA A 6 4.11 -2.23 -16.61
N TYR A 7 3.42 -3.18 -17.27
CA TYR A 7 3.60 -4.60 -17.06
C TYR A 7 5.02 -5.04 -17.42
N ASP A 8 5.53 -4.68 -18.60
CA ASP A 8 6.86 -5.09 -19.04
C ASP A 8 7.95 -4.52 -18.14
N ARG A 9 7.84 -3.23 -17.78
CA ARG A 9 8.77 -2.59 -16.84
C ARG A 9 8.79 -3.28 -15.48
N LEU A 10 7.63 -3.69 -14.96
CA LEU A 10 7.52 -4.37 -13.66
C LEU A 10 8.00 -5.82 -13.73
N ARG A 11 7.66 -6.53 -14.82
CA ARG A 11 8.11 -7.90 -15.06
C ARG A 11 9.64 -8.01 -15.17
N ASP A 12 10.29 -7.01 -15.76
CA ASP A 12 11.75 -6.95 -15.92
C ASP A 12 12.49 -6.34 -14.71
N ALA A 13 11.76 -5.92 -13.67
CA ALA A 13 12.36 -5.34 -12.48
C ALA A 13 13.16 -6.38 -11.68
N GLU A 14 14.21 -5.92 -10.99
CA GLU A 14 15.03 -6.80 -10.14
C GLU A 14 14.18 -7.45 -9.04
N GLY A 15 14.53 -8.69 -8.70
CA GLY A 15 13.88 -9.42 -7.61
C GLY A 15 13.90 -8.64 -6.30
N GLY A 16 12.74 -8.55 -5.65
CA GLY A 16 12.57 -7.74 -4.43
C GLY A 16 12.09 -6.31 -4.68
N THR A 17 11.96 -5.88 -5.94
CA THR A 17 11.33 -4.59 -6.27
C THR A 17 9.88 -4.56 -5.76
N VAL A 18 9.53 -3.48 -5.05
CA VAL A 18 8.18 -3.23 -4.53
C VAL A 18 7.54 -2.09 -5.32
N PRO A 19 6.44 -2.32 -6.04
CA PRO A 19 5.73 -1.25 -6.73
C PRO A 19 5.12 -0.26 -5.73
N VAL A 20 5.40 1.03 -5.96
CA VAL A 20 4.88 2.14 -5.14
C VAL A 20 4.09 3.08 -6.04
N TYR A 21 2.85 3.41 -5.66
CA TYR A 21 2.00 4.34 -6.39
C TYR A 21 1.51 5.48 -5.49
N CYS A 22 1.76 6.74 -5.86
CA CYS A 22 1.45 7.88 -5.01
C CYS A 22 -0.03 8.32 -5.05
N GLY A 23 -0.93 7.61 -5.73
CA GLY A 23 -2.36 7.92 -5.79
C GLY A 23 -3.27 6.74 -5.39
N PRO A 24 -4.59 6.93 -5.44
CA PRO A 24 -5.54 5.88 -5.10
C PRO A 24 -5.58 4.82 -6.20
N VAL A 25 -5.78 3.55 -5.82
CA VAL A 25 -5.78 2.40 -6.76
C VAL A 25 -7.17 1.84 -7.04
N GLY A 26 -8.23 2.45 -6.51
CA GLY A 26 -9.62 1.99 -6.72
C GLY A 26 -10.17 2.28 -8.12
N SER A 27 -9.53 3.17 -8.88
CA SER A 27 -9.94 3.56 -10.23
C SER A 27 -8.78 4.20 -11.01
N GLY A 28 -8.99 4.43 -12.31
CA GLY A 28 -8.06 5.17 -13.18
C GLY A 28 -6.65 4.57 -13.24
N ASP A 29 -5.65 5.44 -13.33
CA ASP A 29 -4.25 5.06 -13.51
C ASP A 29 -3.71 4.20 -12.37
N GLY A 30 -4.17 4.42 -11.14
CA GLY A 30 -3.74 3.62 -10.00
C GLY A 30 -4.26 2.19 -10.04
N LEU A 31 -5.50 2.00 -10.50
CA LEU A 31 -6.05 0.66 -10.73
C LEU A 31 -5.28 -0.05 -11.85
N MET A 32 -4.98 0.66 -12.93
CA MET A 32 -4.16 0.12 -14.02
C MET A 32 -2.77 -0.30 -13.54
N ALA A 33 -2.07 0.57 -12.81
CA ALA A 33 -0.75 0.30 -12.28
C ALA A 33 -0.73 -0.88 -11.30
N MET A 34 -1.72 -0.97 -10.41
CA MET A 34 -1.86 -2.09 -9.47
C MET A 34 -2.11 -3.41 -10.19
N ASN A 35 -2.97 -3.42 -11.23
CA ASN A 35 -3.20 -4.61 -12.03
C ASN A 35 -1.95 -5.06 -12.79
N ALA A 36 -1.15 -4.13 -13.31
CA ALA A 36 0.13 -4.45 -13.95
C ALA A 36 1.12 -5.06 -12.94
N ALA A 37 1.23 -4.49 -11.74
CA ALA A 37 2.09 -5.01 -10.66
C ALA A 37 1.72 -6.44 -10.24
N LEU A 38 0.43 -6.72 -10.03
CA LEU A 38 -0.04 -8.05 -9.66
C LEU A 38 0.18 -9.06 -10.79
N ALA A 39 -0.10 -8.67 -12.04
CA ALA A 39 0.13 -9.54 -13.20
C ALA A 39 1.63 -9.84 -13.42
N ALA A 40 2.52 -8.89 -13.09
CA ALA A 40 3.97 -9.08 -13.12
C ALA A 40 4.51 -9.92 -11.94
N GLY A 41 3.64 -10.32 -11.00
CA GLY A 41 3.99 -11.25 -9.92
C GLY A 41 4.59 -10.58 -8.68
N HIS A 42 4.40 -9.27 -8.49
CA HIS A 42 4.86 -8.60 -7.27
C HIS A 42 3.95 -8.95 -6.08
N PRO A 43 4.47 -9.64 -5.04
CA PRO A 43 3.67 -10.08 -3.89
C PRO A 43 3.45 -8.96 -2.85
N LEU A 44 4.07 -7.81 -3.04
CA LEU A 44 4.00 -6.66 -2.14
C LEU A 44 3.87 -5.40 -2.98
N ALA A 45 2.90 -4.53 -2.67
CA ALA A 45 2.74 -3.22 -3.27
C ALA A 45 2.26 -2.20 -2.24
N LEU A 46 2.64 -0.93 -2.41
CA LEU A 46 2.28 0.16 -1.52
C LEU A 46 1.67 1.32 -2.31
N TRP A 47 0.61 1.93 -1.78
CA TRP A 47 0.03 3.11 -2.41
C TRP A 47 -0.57 4.10 -1.42
N ARG A 48 -0.83 5.32 -1.90
CA ARG A 48 -1.55 6.36 -1.16
C ARG A 48 -3.06 6.21 -1.35
N THR A 49 -3.85 6.33 -0.30
CA THR A 49 -5.33 6.22 -0.34
C THR A 49 -6.02 7.55 -0.67
N GLY A 50 -5.34 8.68 -0.43
CA GLY A 50 -5.83 10.03 -0.73
C GLY A 50 -5.87 10.34 -2.23
N ALA A 51 -6.60 11.40 -2.60
CA ALA A 51 -6.69 11.88 -3.98
C ALA A 51 -5.32 12.29 -4.54
N HIS A 52 -5.17 12.26 -5.87
CA HIS A 52 -3.94 12.66 -6.56
C HIS A 52 -3.92 14.17 -6.85
N ASP A 53 -4.21 14.99 -5.84
CA ASP A 53 -4.14 16.46 -5.89
C ASP A 53 -2.94 17.02 -5.12
N HIS A 54 -1.94 16.16 -4.88
CA HIS A 54 -0.77 16.47 -4.08
C HIS A 54 0.47 16.77 -4.93
N THR A 55 1.42 17.47 -4.30
CA THR A 55 2.68 17.90 -4.92
C THR A 55 3.89 17.26 -4.25
N ASP A 56 3.67 16.41 -3.24
CA ASP A 56 4.69 15.77 -2.41
C ASP A 56 5.04 14.34 -2.87
N CYS A 57 4.82 14.02 -4.15
CA CYS A 57 5.11 12.70 -4.73
C CYS A 57 6.53 12.21 -4.39
N ALA A 58 7.54 13.07 -4.57
CA ALA A 58 8.94 12.70 -4.31
C ALA A 58 9.17 12.34 -2.84
N GLU A 59 8.66 13.17 -1.92
CA GLU A 59 8.74 12.94 -0.48
C GLU A 59 8.00 11.65 -0.07
N PHE A 60 6.87 11.36 -0.70
CA PHE A 60 6.15 10.10 -0.50
C PHE A 60 6.98 8.89 -0.93
N HIS A 61 7.59 8.92 -2.12
CA HIS A 61 8.44 7.84 -2.61
C HIS A 61 9.67 7.63 -1.72
N GLU A 62 10.32 8.70 -1.25
CA GLU A 62 11.42 8.59 -0.28
C GLU A 62 11.00 7.97 1.05
N ARG A 63 9.83 8.34 1.57
CA ARG A 63 9.30 7.76 2.80
C ARG A 63 8.91 6.29 2.62
N ALA A 64 8.33 5.94 1.48
CA ALA A 64 8.01 4.57 1.12
C ALA A 64 9.28 3.71 1.01
N ASP A 65 10.33 4.24 0.36
CA ASP A 65 11.63 3.57 0.26
C ASP A 65 12.22 3.27 1.65
N ARG A 66 12.30 4.27 2.54
CA ARG A 66 12.79 4.07 3.92
C ARG A 66 11.95 3.02 4.67
N LEU A 67 10.63 3.09 4.55
CA LEU A 67 9.72 2.14 5.19
C LEU A 67 9.95 0.70 4.72
N LEU A 68 10.19 0.52 3.41
CA LEU A 68 10.41 -0.79 2.80
C LEU A 68 11.83 -1.31 3.08
N ALA A 69 12.84 -0.44 3.09
CA ALA A 69 14.21 -0.77 3.44
C ALA A 69 14.35 -1.26 4.89
N ASP A 70 13.54 -0.72 5.82
CA ASP A 70 13.49 -1.19 7.21
C ASP A 70 12.93 -2.63 7.34
N ALA A 71 12.29 -3.17 6.30
CA ALA A 71 11.72 -4.51 6.28
C ALA A 71 12.65 -5.50 5.57
N ALA A 72 13.36 -6.35 6.34
CA ALA A 72 14.21 -7.41 5.79
C ALA A 72 13.46 -8.49 4.98
N THR A 73 12.13 -8.55 5.10
CA THR A 73 11.26 -9.47 4.35
C THR A 73 9.94 -8.79 4.02
N ALA A 74 9.22 -9.27 3.01
CA ALA A 74 7.87 -8.80 2.69
C ALA A 74 6.92 -8.91 3.90
N TRP A 75 7.09 -9.95 4.74
CA TRP A 75 6.31 -10.12 5.97
C TRP A 75 6.71 -9.10 7.07
N GLY A 76 7.94 -8.62 7.06
CA GLY A 76 8.49 -7.65 8.00
C GLY A 76 7.80 -6.29 7.93
N VAL A 77 7.27 -5.90 6.77
CA VAL A 77 6.65 -4.58 6.53
C VAL A 77 5.50 -4.26 7.49
N ARG A 78 4.81 -5.28 8.01
CA ARG A 78 3.68 -5.07 8.95
C ARG A 78 4.10 -4.41 10.25
N GLY A 79 5.31 -4.67 10.74
CA GLY A 79 5.81 -4.07 11.98
C GLY A 79 5.95 -2.55 11.87
N PRO A 80 6.76 -2.05 10.91
CA PRO A 80 6.87 -0.63 10.62
C PRO A 80 5.54 0.04 10.29
N VAL A 81 4.70 -0.56 9.45
CA VAL A 81 3.36 -0.02 9.11
C VAL A 81 2.48 0.11 10.35
N ARG A 82 2.44 -0.92 11.21
CA ARG A 82 1.69 -0.87 12.47
C ARG A 82 2.24 0.22 13.39
N SER A 83 3.55 0.33 13.51
CA SER A 83 4.19 1.35 14.35
C SER A 83 3.84 2.76 13.89
N LEU A 84 3.91 3.03 12.59
CA LEU A 84 3.51 4.30 12.00
C LEU A 84 2.04 4.63 12.27
N ARG A 85 1.14 3.66 12.08
CA ARG A 85 -0.30 3.84 12.33
C ARG A 85 -0.64 4.09 13.79
N THR A 86 0.15 3.57 14.73
CA THR A 86 -0.03 3.87 16.16
C THR A 86 0.41 5.29 16.52
N ARG A 87 1.44 5.82 15.85
CA ARG A 87 1.98 7.16 16.13
C ARG A 87 1.21 8.28 15.43
N ALA A 88 0.67 8.04 14.23
CA ALA A 88 -0.03 9.05 13.45
C ALA A 88 -1.20 9.77 14.18
N PRO A 89 -2.10 9.07 14.91
CA PRO A 89 -3.20 9.72 15.60
C PRO A 89 -2.81 10.31 16.96
N ASP A 90 -1.55 10.20 17.41
CA ASP A 90 -1.13 10.67 18.74
C ASP A 90 -1.28 12.20 18.84
N ARG A 91 -2.32 12.63 19.56
CA ARG A 91 -2.63 14.05 19.79
C ARG A 91 -1.71 14.70 20.81
N ALA A 92 -0.99 13.91 21.61
CA ALA A 92 0.00 14.43 22.55
C ALA A 92 1.34 14.73 21.86
N ALA A 93 1.55 14.22 20.63
CA ALA A 93 2.71 14.53 19.83
C ALA A 93 2.71 16.00 19.39
N GLY A 94 3.90 16.63 19.43
CA GLY A 94 4.07 17.99 18.92
C GLY A 94 3.75 18.10 17.41
N PRO A 95 3.52 19.32 16.88
CA PRO A 95 3.15 19.54 15.48
C PRO A 95 4.11 18.90 14.47
N GLU A 96 5.42 18.94 14.76
CA GLU A 96 6.47 18.36 13.93
C GLU A 96 6.37 16.83 13.85
N ALA A 97 6.18 16.16 14.99
CA ALA A 97 6.01 14.72 15.04
C ALA A 97 4.72 14.29 14.32
N ARG A 98 3.64 15.04 14.49
CA ARG A 98 2.36 14.79 13.79
C ARG A 98 2.51 14.95 12.28
N ALA A 99 3.25 15.96 11.81
CA ALA A 99 3.56 16.14 10.38
C ALA A 99 4.42 14.97 9.84
N ALA A 100 5.39 14.49 10.62
CA ALA A 100 6.26 13.38 10.23
C ALA A 100 5.52 12.05 10.03
N TYR A 101 4.43 11.81 10.79
CA TYR A 101 3.66 10.56 10.75
C TYR A 101 2.35 10.66 9.96
N GLY A 102 1.87 11.87 9.64
CA GLY A 102 0.56 12.06 8.99
C GLY A 102 0.40 11.31 7.67
N TRP A 103 1.48 11.14 6.89
CA TRP A 103 1.43 10.38 5.65
C TRP A 103 1.00 8.91 5.86
N ALA A 104 1.26 8.32 7.03
CA ALA A 104 0.92 6.94 7.33
C ALA A 104 -0.59 6.69 7.43
N GLU A 105 -1.39 7.72 7.69
CA GLU A 105 -2.86 7.62 7.64
C GLU A 105 -3.34 7.40 6.19
N THR A 106 -2.52 7.83 5.23
CA THR A 106 -2.82 7.78 3.81
C THR A 106 -2.20 6.59 3.10
N ILE A 107 -1.57 5.62 3.79
CA ILE A 107 -0.96 4.47 3.10
C ILE A 107 -1.78 3.19 3.22
N ALA A 108 -1.84 2.46 2.11
CA ALA A 108 -2.30 1.09 2.04
C ALA A 108 -1.19 0.19 1.47
N VAL A 109 -1.17 -1.05 1.96
CA VAL A 109 -0.19 -2.06 1.61
C VAL A 109 -0.94 -3.32 1.25
N LEU A 110 -0.68 -3.85 0.06
CA LEU A 110 -1.09 -5.18 -0.36
C LEU A 110 0.09 -6.11 -0.10
N LEU A 111 -0.17 -7.18 0.65
CA LEU A 111 0.76 -8.26 0.88
C LEU A 111 0.06 -9.55 0.48
N ASP A 112 0.52 -10.17 -0.60
CA ASP A 112 0.07 -11.46 -1.11
C ASP A 112 1.13 -12.54 -0.83
N PRO A 113 1.03 -13.24 0.31
CA PRO A 113 2.02 -14.25 0.68
C PRO A 113 2.03 -15.43 -0.31
N PRO A 114 3.20 -15.91 -0.76
CA PRO A 114 3.29 -17.04 -1.70
C PRO A 114 2.83 -18.38 -1.09
N ASP A 115 2.85 -18.50 0.23
CA ASP A 115 2.39 -19.65 1.00
C ASP A 115 0.87 -19.61 1.28
N ARG A 116 0.17 -18.59 0.78
CA ARG A 116 -1.27 -18.48 0.95
C ARG A 116 -1.98 -19.57 0.14
N PRO A 117 -2.80 -20.44 0.76
CA PRO A 117 -3.54 -21.44 0.02
C PRO A 117 -4.50 -20.75 -0.97
N PRO A 118 -4.73 -21.34 -2.16
CA PRO A 118 -5.69 -20.81 -3.13
C PRO A 118 -7.04 -20.58 -2.44
N HIS A 119 -7.59 -19.39 -2.54
CA HIS A 119 -8.82 -19.05 -1.82
C HIS A 119 -9.99 -19.85 -2.39
N GLY A 120 -10.79 -20.46 -1.52
CA GLY A 120 -11.99 -21.21 -1.88
C GLY A 120 -13.20 -20.35 -2.28
N GLY A 121 -13.02 -19.05 -2.57
CA GLY A 121 -14.09 -18.14 -2.93
C GLY A 121 -13.84 -16.67 -2.53
N ARG A 122 -14.81 -15.82 -2.85
CA ARG A 122 -14.83 -14.40 -2.45
C ARG A 122 -14.95 -14.29 -0.93
N LEU A 123 -14.16 -13.40 -0.32
CA LEU A 123 -14.36 -13.04 1.07
C LEU A 123 -15.59 -12.14 1.17
N GLU A 124 -16.57 -12.57 1.96
CA GLU A 124 -17.72 -11.75 2.31
C GLU A 124 -17.40 -10.94 3.57
N ALA A 125 -17.87 -9.69 3.60
CA ALA A 125 -17.76 -8.89 4.80
C ALA A 125 -18.52 -9.59 5.95
N PRO A 126 -17.96 -9.65 7.17
CA PRO A 126 -18.73 -10.13 8.30
C PRO A 126 -19.98 -9.24 8.47
N PRO A 127 -21.13 -9.80 8.87
CA PRO A 127 -22.33 -9.02 9.07
C PRO A 127 -22.03 -7.90 10.08
N LEU A 128 -22.43 -6.67 9.74
CA LEU A 128 -22.30 -5.54 10.64
C LEU A 128 -23.19 -5.81 11.86
N LEU A 129 -22.64 -5.69 13.07
CA LEU A 129 -23.40 -5.84 14.30
C LEU A 129 -24.53 -4.80 14.32
N GLY A 130 -25.78 -5.22 14.12
CA GLY A 130 -26.96 -4.35 14.21
C GLY A 130 -28.00 -4.53 13.11
N GLU A 131 -27.71 -5.25 12.02
CA GLU A 131 -28.70 -5.59 10.99
C GLU A 131 -29.42 -6.91 11.34
N GLY A 132 -29.97 -6.98 12.55
CA GLY A 132 -30.93 -8.02 12.92
C GLY A 132 -32.34 -7.48 12.66
N GLU A 133 -33.00 -8.05 11.64
CA GLU A 133 -34.45 -8.08 11.36
C GLU A 133 -35.31 -6.98 12.01
N GLN A 134 -35.72 -6.00 11.20
CA GLN A 134 -37.00 -5.31 11.39
C GLN A 134 -38.05 -5.91 10.46
#